data_AF-A0A817HPC8-F1
#
_entry.id   AF-A0A817HPC8-F1
#
_cell.length_a   1.000
_cell.length_b   1.000
_cell.length_c   1.000
_cell.angle_alpha   90.00
_cell.angle_beta   90.00
_cell.angle_gamma   90.00
#
_symmetry.space_group_name_H-M   'P 1'
#
loop_
_entity.id
_entity.type
_entity.pdbx_description
1 polymer ?
#
loop_
_entity_poly.entity_id
_entity_poly.type
_entity_poly.pdbx_seq_one_letter_code
_entity_poly.pdbx_strand_id
1 'polypeptide(L)'
;MEKKDETKPLVTIKKEIVRQERWYFGGLAGILAACCTHPLDTLKVQLQTQQRADYGLISMAAKVIRDDGFLALYNGLSASCLRQATYTTTRFAIYGSVRSLRPNSNLSFIEKISLAAVSGAVGAFVGAPADLVNVRMQNDPKLPKEQRRNYKHAIDGIVRICREEGPKKLLNGASMAVIRGAFVTVGQIAFYEQVKQVLLASGYFKDNIITHFTSSFAAGAGATLLTMPLDVMKTRMMNAPPGTYNSLLDCFKDIMKDAIVIAADSRCPAGDIIFDDNVLNIYRLSDNIYALGAGTSADCDFQARLLESQLELFKLNQDRQVRVATAVTKIQQHLFRHQGYLGAYLIIVDVDVTGSHMATVHPHRSISFLPFVASGSGGYTSLSVIEDRYKANIIEDETKQLIHKFLSYEIIAVRTEKQADYTLTKATAEVLSINVKKIEYDVVNGKVKATETHEAMQLA
;
A
#
# COMPACT_ATOMS: atom_id res chain seq x y z
N MET A 1 25.41 -89.04 7.22
CA MET A 1 26.16 -88.13 8.10
C MET A 1 26.83 -87.10 7.21
N GLU A 2 26.12 -86.09 6.72
CA GLU A 2 25.62 -84.94 7.50
C GLU A 2 26.76 -84.10 8.08
N LYS A 3 27.13 -83.03 7.37
CA LYS A 3 26.96 -81.65 7.83
C LYS A 3 27.17 -80.70 6.66
N LYS A 4 26.06 -80.10 6.20
CA LYS A 4 26.07 -78.91 5.35
C LYS A 4 26.49 -77.75 6.25
N ASP A 5 27.65 -77.16 6.01
CA ASP A 5 27.98 -75.85 6.56
C ASP A 5 27.11 -74.80 5.85
N GLU A 6 26.06 -74.38 6.53
CA GLU A 6 25.23 -73.23 6.16
C GLU A 6 26.09 -71.97 6.21
N THR A 7 26.57 -71.53 5.04
CA THR A 7 27.07 -70.17 4.85
C THR A 7 25.93 -69.19 5.09
N LYS A 8 25.92 -68.58 6.29
CA LYS A 8 25.03 -67.45 6.63
C LYS A 8 25.16 -66.36 5.55
N PRO A 9 24.05 -65.78 5.07
CA PRO A 9 24.14 -64.68 4.10
C PRO A 9 24.82 -63.49 4.77
N LEU A 10 25.86 -62.96 4.12
CA LEU A 10 26.52 -61.72 4.50
C LEU A 10 25.46 -60.61 4.52
N VAL A 11 25.07 -60.18 5.72
CA VAL A 11 24.22 -59.02 5.94
C VAL A 11 24.97 -57.82 5.37
N THR A 12 24.62 -57.43 4.15
CA THR A 12 25.11 -56.20 3.55
C THR A 12 24.43 -55.07 4.29
N ILE A 13 25.09 -54.57 5.34
CA ILE A 13 24.69 -53.33 6.00
C ILE A 13 24.89 -52.22 4.95
N LYS A 14 23.85 -51.94 4.15
CA LYS A 14 23.74 -50.66 3.46
C LYS A 14 23.72 -49.62 4.57
N LYS A 15 24.88 -49.05 4.86
CA LYS A 15 25.00 -47.83 5.64
C LYS A 15 24.24 -46.79 4.80
N GLU A 16 22.97 -46.56 5.09
CA GLU A 16 22.27 -45.40 4.57
C GLU A 16 23.08 -44.20 5.03
N ILE A 17 23.85 -43.65 4.09
CA ILE A 17 24.55 -42.40 4.30
C ILE A 17 23.42 -41.39 4.49
N VAL A 18 23.08 -41.10 5.74
CA VAL A 18 22.21 -39.98 6.09
C VAL A 18 22.90 -38.76 5.52
N ARG A 19 22.43 -38.33 4.34
CA ARG A 19 23.01 -37.24 3.58
C ARG A 19 22.77 -35.98 4.39
N GLN A 20 23.74 -35.57 5.21
CA GLN A 20 23.67 -34.30 5.91
C GLN A 20 23.55 -33.20 4.85
N GLU A 21 22.37 -32.60 4.77
CA GLU A 21 22.12 -31.42 3.95
C GLU A 21 23.01 -30.30 4.48
N ARG A 22 24.16 -30.12 3.83
CA ARG A 22 25.16 -29.14 4.20
C ARG A 22 24.60 -27.75 3.87
N TRP A 23 24.33 -26.96 4.92
CA TRP A 23 23.76 -25.60 4.87
C TRP A 23 24.49 -24.66 3.89
N TYR A 24 25.79 -24.87 3.63
CA TYR A 24 26.57 -24.08 2.68
C TYR A 24 26.16 -24.28 1.21
N PHE A 25 25.57 -25.42 0.83
CA PHE A 25 25.02 -25.59 -0.51
C PHE A 25 23.83 -24.67 -0.76
N GLY A 26 23.01 -24.42 0.27
CA GLY A 26 21.93 -23.43 0.22
C GLY A 26 22.45 -22.00 0.01
N GLY A 27 23.56 -21.66 0.67
CA GLY A 27 24.24 -20.37 0.50
C GLY A 27 24.78 -20.16 -0.92
N LEU A 28 25.50 -21.16 -1.45
CA LEU A 28 26.06 -21.12 -2.81
C LEU A 28 24.96 -21.05 -3.88
N ALA A 29 23.88 -21.83 -3.72
CA ALA A 29 22.73 -21.77 -4.62
C ALA A 29 22.06 -20.38 -4.59
N GLY A 30 21.96 -19.75 -3.42
CA GLY A 30 21.43 -18.39 -3.27
C GLY A 30 22.28 -17.32 -3.98
N ILE A 31 23.61 -17.45 -3.90
CA ILE A 31 24.55 -16.54 -4.60
C ILE A 31 24.42 -16.71 -6.11
N LEU A 32 24.42 -17.94 -6.61
CA LEU A 32 24.26 -18.22 -8.04
C LEU A 32 22.93 -17.68 -8.57
N ALA A 33 21.84 -17.89 -7.84
CA ALA A 33 20.53 -17.36 -8.18
C ALA A 33 20.56 -15.81 -8.26
N ALA A 34 21.19 -15.14 -7.30
CA ALA A 34 21.33 -13.68 -7.34
C ALA A 34 22.12 -13.21 -8.56
N CYS A 35 23.21 -13.89 -8.95
CA CYS A 35 23.95 -13.52 -10.16
C CYS A 35 23.07 -13.56 -11.42
N CYS A 36 22.13 -14.50 -11.50
CA CYS A 36 21.20 -14.59 -12.63
C CYS A 36 20.05 -13.58 -12.55
N THR A 37 19.55 -13.25 -11.36
CA THR A 37 18.37 -12.36 -11.20
C THR A 37 18.72 -10.88 -11.01
N HIS A 38 19.98 -10.54 -10.72
CA HIS A 38 20.41 -9.18 -10.40
C HIS A 38 20.07 -8.11 -11.47
N PRO A 39 20.13 -8.39 -12.79
CA PRO A 39 19.69 -7.43 -13.80
C PRO A 39 18.22 -7.02 -13.63
N LEU A 40 17.35 -7.99 -13.31
CA LEU A 40 15.93 -7.72 -13.08
C LEU A 40 15.70 -6.97 -11.76
N ASP A 41 16.46 -7.29 -10.72
CA ASP A 41 16.37 -6.59 -9.42
C ASP A 41 16.75 -5.11 -9.57
N THR A 42 17.82 -4.81 -10.32
CA THR A 42 18.27 -3.44 -10.60
C THR A 42 17.21 -2.66 -11.37
N LEU A 43 16.62 -3.25 -12.41
CA LEU A 43 15.54 -2.62 -13.18
C LEU A 43 14.28 -2.40 -12.33
N LYS A 44 13.91 -3.36 -11.49
CA LYS A 44 12.77 -3.24 -10.57
C LYS A 44 12.94 -2.08 -9.62
N VAL A 45 14.10 -1.96 -8.95
CA VAL A 45 14.34 -0.85 -8.02
C VAL A 45 14.31 0.48 -8.75
N GLN A 46 14.86 0.55 -9.97
CA GLN A 46 14.80 1.76 -10.78
C GLN A 46 13.37 2.14 -11.19
N LEU A 47 12.51 1.19 -11.56
CA LEU A 47 11.10 1.46 -11.86
C LEU A 47 10.33 1.88 -10.60
N GLN A 48 10.53 1.19 -9.47
CA GLN A 48 9.82 1.48 -8.21
C GLN A 48 10.18 2.85 -7.63
N THR A 49 11.37 3.36 -7.92
CA THR A 49 11.83 4.67 -7.45
C THR A 49 11.67 5.76 -8.52
N GLN A 50 10.94 5.52 -9.61
CA GLN A 50 10.54 6.58 -10.55
C GLN A 50 9.34 7.35 -9.98
N GLN A 51 9.45 8.69 -9.94
CA GLN A 51 8.36 9.57 -9.53
C GLN A 51 7.27 9.73 -10.60
N ARG A 52 7.58 9.44 -11.87
CA ARG A 52 6.66 9.45 -13.02
C ARG A 52 6.77 8.13 -13.78
N ALA A 53 5.62 7.57 -14.16
CA ALA A 53 5.51 6.30 -14.88
C ALA A 53 5.82 6.46 -16.39
N ASP A 54 6.95 7.10 -16.72
CA ASP A 54 7.28 7.46 -18.10
C ASP A 54 7.85 6.28 -18.92
N TYR A 55 8.27 5.20 -18.27
CA TYR A 55 8.94 4.06 -18.91
C TYR A 55 8.41 2.71 -18.41
N GLY A 56 8.15 1.80 -19.35
CA GLY A 56 7.99 0.37 -19.07
C GLY A 56 9.34 -0.34 -18.82
N LEU A 57 9.29 -1.61 -18.38
CA LEU A 57 10.49 -2.37 -18.00
C LEU A 57 11.49 -2.54 -19.15
N ILE A 58 11.00 -2.82 -20.37
CA ILE A 58 11.85 -3.00 -21.55
C ILE A 58 12.47 -1.67 -21.99
N SER A 59 11.68 -0.59 -22.00
CA SER A 59 12.19 0.75 -22.34
C SER A 59 13.21 1.25 -21.31
N MET A 60 13.02 0.93 -20.03
CA MET A 60 14.00 1.26 -18.99
C MET A 60 15.28 0.45 -19.16
N ALA A 61 15.18 -0.85 -19.47
CA ALA A 61 16.35 -1.68 -19.76
C ALA A 61 17.15 -1.16 -20.96
N ALA A 62 16.47 -0.80 -22.06
CA ALA A 62 17.10 -0.22 -23.23
C ALA A 62 17.79 1.13 -22.91
N LYS A 63 17.16 1.96 -22.08
CA LYS A 63 17.73 3.23 -21.61
C LYS A 63 19.01 3.03 -20.79
N VAL A 64 18.98 2.12 -19.80
CA VAL A 64 20.15 1.82 -18.96
C VAL A 64 21.32 1.31 -19.79
N ILE A 65 21.06 0.41 -20.74
CA ILE A 65 22.10 -0.13 -21.62
C ILE A 65 22.69 0.96 -22.53
N ARG A 66 21.85 1.90 -23.00
CA ARG A 66 22.29 3.00 -23.87
C ARG A 66 23.07 4.08 -23.12
N ASP A 67 22.64 4.43 -21.92
CA ASP A 67 23.18 5.55 -21.16
C ASP A 67 24.41 5.15 -20.31
N ASP A 68 24.36 4.00 -19.63
CA ASP A 68 25.38 3.55 -18.67
C ASP A 68 26.11 2.25 -19.09
N GLY A 69 25.66 1.59 -20.16
CA GLY A 69 26.26 0.35 -20.70
C GLY A 69 25.72 -0.94 -20.05
N PHE A 70 26.11 -2.10 -20.63
CA PHE A 70 25.63 -3.41 -20.19
C PHE A 70 26.02 -3.77 -18.74
N LEU A 71 27.22 -3.37 -18.32
CA LEU A 71 27.73 -3.64 -16.96
C LEU A 71 26.94 -2.88 -15.87
N ALA A 72 26.22 -1.82 -16.22
CA ALA A 72 25.42 -1.05 -15.27
C ALA A 72 24.24 -1.86 -14.69
N LEU A 73 23.75 -2.87 -15.42
CA LEU A 73 22.73 -3.80 -14.95
C LEU A 73 23.21 -4.68 -13.78
N TYR A 74 24.53 -4.78 -13.59
CA TYR A 74 25.16 -5.53 -12.51
C TYR A 74 25.67 -4.63 -11.37
N ASN A 75 25.32 -3.34 -11.37
CA ASN A 75 25.66 -2.43 -10.28
C ASN A 75 25.04 -2.93 -8.96
N GLY A 76 25.88 -3.06 -7.92
CA GLY A 76 25.46 -3.61 -6.63
C GLY A 76 25.47 -5.14 -6.55
N LEU A 77 25.93 -5.88 -7.57
CA LEU A 77 26.01 -7.34 -7.53
C LEU A 77 26.78 -7.85 -6.31
N SER A 78 27.90 -7.22 -5.95
CA SER A 78 28.66 -7.60 -4.75
C SER A 78 27.84 -7.52 -3.47
N ALA A 79 26.93 -6.54 -3.37
CA ALA A 79 26.07 -6.37 -2.21
C ALA A 79 24.91 -7.38 -2.22
N SER A 80 24.37 -7.71 -3.40
CA SER A 80 23.39 -8.79 -3.56
C SER A 80 23.98 -10.16 -3.23
N CYS A 81 25.21 -10.45 -3.66
CA CYS A 81 25.92 -11.67 -3.28
C CYS A 81 26.20 -11.73 -1.77
N LEU A 82 26.66 -10.64 -1.16
CA LEU A 82 26.89 -10.57 0.29
C LEU A 82 25.58 -10.79 1.06
N ARG A 83 24.50 -10.17 0.60
CA ARG A 83 23.14 -10.37 1.14
C ARG A 83 22.73 -11.82 1.10
N GLN A 84 22.85 -12.49 -0.05
CA GLN A 84 22.46 -13.90 -0.14
C GLN A 84 23.38 -14.78 0.70
N ALA A 85 24.68 -14.52 0.71
CA ALA A 85 25.64 -15.25 1.51
C ALA A 85 25.32 -15.16 3.01
N THR A 86 24.90 -14.00 3.54
CA THR A 86 24.55 -13.85 4.95
C THR A 86 23.14 -14.37 5.25
N TYR A 87 22.13 -13.91 4.50
CA TYR A 87 20.72 -14.23 4.71
C TYR A 87 20.44 -15.73 4.53
N THR A 88 20.78 -16.29 3.36
CA THR A 88 20.38 -17.66 3.02
C THR A 88 21.16 -18.69 3.82
N THR A 89 22.47 -18.48 4.02
CA THR A 89 23.32 -19.37 4.82
C THR A 89 22.86 -19.42 6.27
N THR A 90 22.60 -18.27 6.90
CA THR A 90 22.13 -18.22 8.30
C THR A 90 20.77 -18.89 8.45
N ARG A 91 19.84 -18.64 7.52
CA ARG A 91 18.53 -19.26 7.50
C ARG A 91 18.61 -20.79 7.41
N PHE A 92 19.38 -21.31 6.44
CA PHE A 92 19.55 -22.76 6.26
C PHE A 92 20.37 -23.41 7.36
N ALA A 93 21.33 -22.70 7.95
CA ALA A 93 22.08 -23.18 9.11
C ALA A 93 21.15 -23.37 10.32
N ILE A 94 20.34 -22.37 10.66
CA ILE A 94 19.41 -22.46 11.80
C ILE A 94 18.35 -23.54 11.54
N TYR A 95 17.74 -23.54 10.35
CA TYR A 95 16.73 -24.54 9.99
C TYR A 95 17.29 -25.96 9.98
N GLY A 96 18.46 -26.16 9.36
CA GLY A 96 19.14 -27.44 9.26
C GLY A 96 19.65 -27.97 10.61
N SER A 97 20.22 -27.09 11.45
CA SER A 97 20.68 -27.47 12.79
C SER A 97 19.54 -27.98 13.67
N VAL A 98 18.40 -27.28 13.70
CA VAL A 98 17.25 -27.72 14.50
C VAL A 98 16.67 -29.03 13.97
N ARG A 99 16.59 -29.20 12.65
CA ARG A 99 16.13 -30.46 12.04
C ARG A 99 17.09 -31.62 12.31
N SER A 100 18.40 -31.37 12.34
CA SER A 100 19.41 -32.39 12.65
C SER A 100 19.36 -32.87 14.11
N LEU A 101 18.86 -32.02 15.03
CA LEU A 101 18.65 -32.37 16.44
C LEU A 101 17.38 -33.22 16.65
N ARG A 102 16.42 -33.18 15.71
CA ARG A 102 15.18 -33.98 15.75
C ARG A 102 14.94 -34.76 14.43
N PRO A 103 15.79 -35.73 14.09
CA PRO A 103 15.69 -36.46 12.82
C PRO A 103 14.51 -37.45 12.77
N ASN A 104 14.06 -37.97 13.91
CA ASN A 104 13.02 -39.00 14.00
C ASN A 104 11.63 -38.46 14.37
N SER A 105 11.48 -37.14 14.50
CA SER A 105 10.19 -36.50 14.79
C SER A 105 9.61 -35.96 13.48
N ASN A 106 8.43 -36.45 13.07
CA ASN A 106 7.63 -35.71 12.10
C ASN A 106 7.17 -34.42 12.78
N LEU A 107 7.90 -33.32 12.57
CA LEU A 107 7.54 -32.00 13.09
C LEU A 107 6.12 -31.67 12.60
N SER A 108 5.27 -31.26 13.55
CA SER A 108 3.94 -30.75 13.22
C SER A 108 4.06 -29.53 12.31
N PHE A 109 3.05 -29.28 11.47
CA PHE A 109 3.02 -28.13 10.57
C PHE A 109 3.27 -26.81 11.31
N ILE A 110 2.74 -26.66 12.53
CA ILE A 110 2.94 -25.47 13.38
C ILE A 110 4.41 -25.35 13.81
N GLU A 111 5.06 -26.45 14.19
CA GLU A 111 6.48 -26.44 14.57
C GLU A 111 7.37 -26.07 13.38
N LYS A 112 7.02 -26.55 12.17
CA LYS A 112 7.72 -26.19 10.93
C LYS A 112 7.58 -24.71 10.61
N ILE A 113 6.37 -24.14 10.77
CA ILE A 113 6.12 -22.71 10.59
C ILE A 113 6.94 -21.90 11.59
N SER A 114 6.91 -22.25 12.88
CA SER A 114 7.63 -21.53 13.93
C SER A 114 9.15 -21.57 13.69
N LEU A 115 9.69 -22.73 13.31
CA LEU A 115 11.11 -22.86 12.96
C LEU A 115 11.47 -22.05 11.70
N ALA A 116 10.63 -22.08 10.68
CA ALA A 116 10.82 -21.29 9.46
C ALA A 116 10.75 -19.78 9.75
N ALA A 117 9.84 -19.34 10.60
CA ALA A 117 9.70 -17.94 10.99
C ALA A 117 10.94 -17.45 11.76
N VAL A 118 11.40 -18.21 12.77
CA VAL A 118 12.57 -17.84 13.57
C VAL A 118 13.85 -17.85 12.73
N SER A 119 14.07 -18.88 11.92
CA SER A 119 15.25 -18.94 11.03
C SER A 119 15.25 -17.82 9.99
N GLY A 120 14.08 -17.49 9.43
CA GLY A 120 13.91 -16.37 8.50
C GLY A 120 14.14 -15.00 9.15
N ALA A 121 13.63 -14.80 10.37
CA ALA A 121 13.79 -13.58 11.14
C ALA A 121 15.26 -13.33 11.51
N VAL A 122 15.95 -14.33 12.06
CA VAL A 122 17.37 -14.22 12.44
C VAL A 122 18.25 -14.06 11.19
N GLY A 123 17.97 -14.82 10.13
CA GLY A 123 18.68 -14.67 8.86
C GLY A 123 18.54 -13.26 8.28
N ALA A 124 17.34 -12.68 8.31
CA ALA A 124 17.10 -11.32 7.84
C ALA A 124 17.74 -10.25 8.72
N PHE A 125 17.79 -10.47 10.03
CA PHE A 125 18.50 -9.57 10.94
C PHE A 125 20.01 -9.53 10.62
N VAL A 126 20.63 -10.69 10.42
CA VAL A 126 22.05 -10.80 10.04
C VAL A 126 22.30 -10.24 8.63
N GLY A 127 21.32 -10.38 7.72
CA GLY A 127 21.37 -9.85 6.36
C GLY A 127 21.09 -8.35 6.23
N ALA A 128 20.49 -7.71 7.25
CA ALA A 128 20.03 -6.32 7.18
C ALA A 128 21.11 -5.28 6.78
N PRO A 129 22.37 -5.38 7.25
CA PRO A 129 23.43 -4.47 6.80
C PRO A 129 23.74 -4.60 5.30
N ALA A 130 23.71 -5.83 4.78
CA ALA A 130 23.94 -6.10 3.36
C ALA A 130 22.76 -5.63 2.50
N ASP A 131 21.53 -5.78 3.00
CA ASP A 131 20.31 -5.25 2.36
C ASP A 131 20.39 -3.73 2.18
N LEU A 132 20.79 -3.01 3.23
CA LEU A 132 20.90 -1.55 3.19
C LEU A 132 21.93 -1.09 2.15
N VAL A 133 23.10 -1.72 2.14
CA VAL A 133 24.16 -1.40 1.17
C VAL A 133 23.71 -1.72 -0.26
N ASN A 134 23.02 -2.85 -0.47
CA ASN A 134 22.49 -3.22 -1.78
C ASN A 134 21.50 -2.18 -2.31
N VAL A 135 20.54 -1.73 -1.50
CA VAL A 135 19.58 -0.69 -1.90
C VAL A 135 20.28 0.64 -2.18
N ARG A 136 21.28 1.03 -1.38
CA ARG A 136 22.05 2.25 -1.61
C ARG A 136 22.87 2.20 -2.89
N MET A 137 23.53 1.07 -3.18
CA MET A 137 24.30 0.88 -4.40
C MET A 137 23.40 0.86 -5.65
N GLN A 138 22.21 0.26 -5.58
CA GLN A 138 21.26 0.25 -6.70
C GLN A 138 20.62 1.61 -6.97
N ASN A 139 20.43 2.43 -5.93
CA ASN A 139 19.89 3.80 -6.07
C ASN A 139 20.94 4.85 -6.44
N ASP A 140 22.23 4.54 -6.31
CA ASP A 140 23.34 5.48 -6.51
C ASP A 140 23.39 6.13 -7.92
N PRO A 141 23.14 5.40 -9.03
CA PRO A 141 23.17 5.99 -10.37
C PRO A 141 22.17 7.15 -10.58
N LYS A 142 21.09 7.19 -9.78
CA LYS A 142 20.05 8.22 -9.86
C LYS A 142 20.43 9.54 -9.18
N LEU A 143 21.41 9.54 -8.28
CA LEU A 143 21.82 10.75 -7.60
C LEU A 143 22.56 11.67 -8.61
N PRO A 144 22.37 13.01 -8.51
CA PRO A 144 23.18 13.97 -9.24
C PRO A 144 24.65 13.63 -9.07
N LYS A 145 25.48 13.84 -10.11
CA LYS A 145 26.90 13.41 -10.11
C LYS A 145 27.68 13.84 -8.85
N GLU A 146 27.28 14.96 -8.25
CA GLU A 146 27.85 15.54 -7.02
C GLU A 146 27.46 14.82 -5.72
N GLN A 147 26.34 14.09 -5.69
CA GLN A 147 25.82 13.38 -4.51
C GLN A 147 25.98 11.85 -4.60
N ARG A 148 26.63 11.34 -5.66
CA ARG A 148 26.89 9.91 -5.85
C ARG A 148 27.87 9.42 -4.79
N ARG A 149 27.52 8.32 -4.12
CA ARG A 149 28.27 7.73 -3.00
C ARG A 149 29.39 6.82 -3.48
N ASN A 150 29.25 6.25 -4.69
CA ASN A 150 30.24 5.45 -5.42
C ASN A 150 30.97 4.43 -4.54
N TYR A 151 30.20 3.56 -3.87
CA TYR A 151 30.77 2.45 -3.12
C TYR A 151 31.50 1.49 -4.07
N LYS A 152 32.76 1.15 -3.78
CA LYS A 152 33.54 0.26 -4.65
C LYS A 152 33.03 -1.17 -4.56
N HIS A 153 32.76 -1.64 -3.35
CA HIS A 153 32.28 -2.99 -3.05
C HIS A 153 31.35 -2.97 -1.83
N ALA A 154 30.64 -4.08 -1.60
CA ALA A 154 29.73 -4.21 -0.46
C ALA A 154 30.41 -3.97 0.90
N ILE A 155 31.64 -4.50 1.09
CA ILE A 155 32.40 -4.34 2.33
C ILE A 155 32.83 -2.89 2.53
N ASP A 156 33.28 -2.23 1.45
CA ASP A 156 33.59 -0.79 1.47
C ASP A 156 32.36 0.04 1.86
N GLY A 157 31.18 -0.33 1.36
CA GLY A 157 29.90 0.26 1.76
C GLY A 157 29.58 0.09 3.25
N ILE A 158 29.73 -1.12 3.80
CA ILE A 158 29.48 -1.37 5.23
C ILE A 158 30.46 -0.55 6.10
N VAL A 159 31.74 -0.57 5.75
CA VAL A 159 32.80 0.11 6.53
C VAL A 159 32.61 1.63 6.49
N ARG A 160 32.32 2.22 5.33
CA ARG A 160 32.05 3.66 5.20
C ARG A 160 30.82 4.08 5.99
N ILE A 161 29.71 3.35 5.90
CA ILE A 161 28.50 3.67 6.66
C ILE A 161 28.77 3.63 8.16
N CYS A 162 29.50 2.61 8.64
CA CYS A 162 29.92 2.53 10.05
C CYS A 162 30.75 3.73 10.49
N ARG A 163 31.67 4.20 9.64
CA ARG A 163 32.62 5.27 9.96
C ARG A 163 32.01 6.67 9.85
N GLU A 164 31.14 6.90 8.87
CA GLU A 164 30.60 8.22 8.51
C GLU A 164 29.22 8.49 9.12
N GLU A 165 28.34 7.49 9.14
CA GLU A 165 26.95 7.63 9.61
C GLU A 165 26.68 6.91 10.95
N GLY A 166 27.64 6.10 11.40
CA GLY A 166 27.58 5.33 12.64
C GLY A 166 26.95 3.94 12.49
N PRO A 167 27.29 3.00 13.39
CA PRO A 167 26.89 1.59 13.27
C PRO A 167 25.38 1.37 13.41
N LYS A 168 24.67 2.25 14.14
CA LYS A 168 23.21 2.16 14.29
C LYS A 168 22.48 2.36 12.95
N LYS A 169 23.09 3.07 12.00
CA LYS A 169 22.48 3.35 10.70
C LYS A 169 22.39 2.11 9.81
N LEU A 170 23.27 1.13 10.00
CA LEU A 170 23.23 -0.16 9.29
C LEU A 170 21.97 -0.97 9.59
N LEU A 171 21.37 -0.76 10.77
CA LEU A 171 20.13 -1.44 11.18
C LEU A 171 18.87 -0.67 10.79
N ASN A 172 19.01 0.44 10.06
CA ASN A 172 17.85 1.20 9.62
C ASN A 172 17.06 0.39 8.58
N GLY A 173 15.78 0.12 8.87
CA GLY A 173 14.95 -0.78 8.08
C GLY A 173 15.08 -2.27 8.43
N ALA A 174 15.88 -2.64 9.44
CA ALA A 174 16.02 -4.04 9.88
C ALA A 174 14.70 -4.64 10.39
N SER A 175 13.85 -3.85 11.05
CA SER A 175 12.52 -4.31 11.51
C SER A 175 11.66 -4.84 10.35
N MET A 176 11.66 -4.13 9.22
CA MET A 176 10.97 -4.55 8.00
C MET A 176 11.60 -5.78 7.36
N ALA A 177 12.93 -5.82 7.32
CA ALA A 177 13.65 -6.97 6.77
C ALA A 177 13.34 -8.24 7.58
N VAL A 178 13.31 -8.15 8.91
CA VAL A 178 13.03 -9.28 9.82
C VAL A 178 11.62 -9.82 9.63
N ILE A 179 10.60 -8.94 9.65
CA ILE A 179 9.20 -9.36 9.46
C ILE A 179 9.02 -9.99 8.07
N ARG A 180 9.51 -9.33 7.02
CA ARG A 180 9.47 -9.87 5.66
C ARG A 180 10.19 -11.22 5.56
N GLY A 181 11.39 -11.31 6.15
CA GLY A 181 12.23 -12.51 6.13
C GLY A 181 11.57 -13.71 6.81
N ALA A 182 10.84 -13.49 7.89
CA ALA A 182 10.04 -14.52 8.55
C ALA A 182 8.94 -15.05 7.63
N PHE A 183 8.10 -14.16 7.07
CA PHE A 183 6.98 -14.54 6.20
C PHE A 183 7.44 -15.21 4.89
N VAL A 184 8.49 -14.68 4.25
CA VAL A 184 9.11 -15.29 3.06
C VAL A 184 9.57 -16.70 3.38
N THR A 185 10.21 -16.91 4.53
CA THR A 185 10.75 -18.24 4.89
C THR A 185 9.65 -19.23 5.25
N VAL A 186 8.59 -18.79 5.93
CA VAL A 186 7.40 -19.59 6.18
C VAL A 186 6.77 -20.03 4.86
N GLY A 187 6.53 -19.10 3.93
CA GLY A 187 5.94 -19.41 2.63
C GLY A 187 6.86 -20.22 1.71
N GLN A 188 8.18 -20.11 1.85
CA GLN A 188 9.11 -20.88 1.02
C GLN A 188 9.41 -22.27 1.58
N ILE A 189 9.57 -22.42 2.88
CA ILE A 189 10.01 -23.70 3.47
C ILE A 189 8.80 -24.53 3.95
N ALA A 190 7.91 -23.95 4.75
CA ALA A 190 6.78 -24.70 5.32
C ALA A 190 5.78 -25.12 4.23
N PHE A 191 5.44 -24.20 3.32
CA PHE A 191 4.57 -24.50 2.18
C PHE A 191 5.23 -25.46 1.19
N TYR A 192 6.53 -25.34 0.92
CA TYR A 192 7.24 -26.28 0.05
C TYR A 192 7.17 -27.70 0.59
N GLU A 193 7.45 -27.89 1.89
CA GLU A 193 7.36 -29.20 2.51
C GLU A 193 5.93 -29.75 2.50
N GLN A 194 4.94 -28.92 2.79
CA GLN A 194 3.54 -29.34 2.81
C GLN A 194 3.08 -29.76 1.41
N VAL A 195 3.37 -28.96 0.39
CA VAL A 195 3.04 -29.27 -1.00
C VAL A 195 3.78 -30.52 -1.46
N LYS A 196 5.07 -30.66 -1.13
CA LYS A 196 5.84 -31.86 -1.44
C LYS A 196 5.24 -33.11 -0.78
N GLN A 197 4.87 -33.03 0.49
CA GLN A 197 4.25 -34.15 1.22
C GLN A 197 2.91 -34.56 0.59
N VAL A 198 2.07 -33.61 0.23
CA VAL A 198 0.78 -33.87 -0.43
C VAL A 198 0.97 -34.47 -1.83
N LEU A 199 1.91 -33.95 -2.62
CA LEU A 199 2.23 -34.48 -3.95
C LEU A 199 2.74 -35.91 -3.89
N LEU A 200 3.65 -36.22 -2.95
CA LEU A 200 4.16 -37.58 -2.76
C LEU A 200 3.08 -38.53 -2.20
N ALA A 201 2.19 -38.05 -1.33
CA ALA A 201 1.07 -38.83 -0.80
C ALA A 201 0.01 -39.17 -1.85
N SER A 202 -0.13 -38.35 -2.90
CA SER A 202 -1.09 -38.60 -3.98
C SER A 202 -0.79 -39.84 -4.83
N GLY A 203 0.40 -40.43 -4.71
CA GLY A 203 0.82 -41.63 -5.44
C GLY A 203 1.14 -41.42 -6.92
N TYR A 204 0.72 -40.30 -7.52
CA TYR A 204 0.99 -39.94 -8.92
C TYR A 204 2.40 -39.37 -9.14
N PHE A 205 2.99 -38.73 -8.12
CA PHE A 205 4.30 -38.09 -8.21
C PHE A 205 5.38 -38.88 -7.47
N LYS A 206 6.48 -39.20 -8.16
CA LYS A 206 7.72 -39.75 -7.55
C LYS A 206 8.68 -38.61 -7.21
N ASP A 207 9.74 -38.87 -6.43
CA ASP A 207 10.78 -37.88 -6.08
C ASP A 207 11.66 -37.55 -7.30
N ASN A 208 11.09 -36.79 -8.23
CA ASN A 208 11.66 -36.39 -9.52
C ASN A 208 11.80 -34.87 -9.60
N ILE A 209 12.61 -34.37 -10.55
CA ILE A 209 12.82 -32.94 -10.81
C ILE A 209 11.48 -32.19 -11.00
N ILE A 210 10.52 -32.81 -11.69
CA ILE A 210 9.19 -32.24 -11.93
C ILE A 210 8.46 -31.97 -10.61
N THR A 211 8.51 -32.90 -9.65
CA THR A 211 7.87 -32.77 -8.33
C THR A 211 8.51 -31.67 -7.50
N HIS A 212 9.85 -31.57 -7.53
CA HIS A 212 10.56 -30.47 -6.87
C HIS A 212 10.23 -29.12 -7.52
N PHE A 213 10.13 -29.05 -8.85
CA PHE A 213 9.78 -27.84 -9.58
C PHE A 213 8.34 -27.38 -9.30
N THR A 214 7.36 -28.28 -9.37
CA THR A 214 5.95 -27.97 -9.08
C THR A 214 5.75 -27.54 -7.63
N SER A 215 6.44 -28.19 -6.70
CA SER A 215 6.44 -27.82 -5.27
C SER A 215 7.07 -26.44 -5.04
N SER A 216 8.20 -26.14 -5.70
CA SER A 216 8.85 -24.83 -5.64
C SER A 216 7.98 -23.72 -6.22
N PHE A 217 7.27 -23.98 -7.33
CA PHE A 217 6.37 -23.01 -7.93
C PHE A 217 5.17 -22.70 -7.02
N ALA A 218 4.51 -23.73 -6.48
CA ALA A 218 3.40 -23.56 -5.54
C ALA A 218 3.83 -22.86 -4.25
N ALA A 219 5.00 -23.21 -3.70
CA ALA A 219 5.58 -22.51 -2.55
C ALA A 219 5.91 -21.04 -2.86
N GLY A 220 6.41 -20.76 -4.07
CA GLY A 220 6.63 -19.38 -4.53
C GLY A 220 5.34 -18.57 -4.57
N ALA A 221 4.25 -19.13 -5.09
CA ALA A 221 2.93 -18.48 -5.11
C ALA A 221 2.40 -18.25 -3.68
N GLY A 222 2.46 -19.27 -2.81
CA GLY A 222 2.06 -19.16 -1.41
C GLY A 222 2.87 -18.12 -0.62
N ALA A 223 4.19 -18.09 -0.83
CA ALA A 223 5.06 -17.08 -0.24
C ALA A 223 4.73 -15.67 -0.73
N THR A 224 4.41 -15.51 -2.02
CA THR A 224 4.03 -14.22 -2.58
C THR A 224 2.73 -13.72 -1.94
N LEU A 225 1.69 -14.56 -1.88
CA LEU A 225 0.43 -14.22 -1.23
C LEU A 225 0.60 -13.79 0.23
N LEU A 226 1.43 -14.50 0.99
CA LEU A 226 1.72 -14.16 2.39
C LEU A 226 2.52 -12.85 2.54
N THR A 227 3.30 -12.47 1.54
CA THR A 227 4.21 -11.31 1.62
C THR A 227 3.65 -10.06 0.92
N MET A 228 2.63 -10.18 0.07
CA MET A 228 2.05 -9.03 -0.65
C MET A 228 1.56 -7.90 0.28
N PRO A 229 0.80 -8.16 1.37
CA PRO A 229 0.35 -7.09 2.26
C PRO A 229 1.53 -6.33 2.90
N LEU A 230 2.56 -7.07 3.33
CA LEU A 230 3.77 -6.50 3.90
C LEU A 230 4.56 -5.68 2.87
N ASP A 231 4.58 -6.13 1.61
CA ASP A 231 5.24 -5.42 0.52
C ASP A 231 4.50 -4.11 0.18
N VAL A 232 3.17 -4.10 0.20
CA VAL A 232 2.37 -2.87 0.05
C VAL A 232 2.67 -1.90 1.19
N MET A 233 2.61 -2.36 2.44
CA MET A 233 2.92 -1.54 3.62
C MET A 233 4.34 -0.95 3.55
N LYS A 234 5.33 -1.76 3.13
CA LYS A 234 6.72 -1.30 2.93
C LYS A 234 6.79 -0.16 1.92
N THR A 235 6.15 -0.32 0.76
CA THR A 235 6.17 0.70 -0.28
C THR A 235 5.49 1.98 0.15
N ARG A 236 4.36 1.90 0.89
CA ARG A 236 3.68 3.07 1.44
C ARG A 236 4.56 3.82 2.45
N MET A 237 5.17 3.10 3.40
CA MET A 237 6.07 3.71 4.38
C MET A 237 7.33 4.33 3.75
N MET A 238 7.84 3.76 2.66
CA MET A 238 9.01 4.30 1.96
C MET A 238 8.68 5.53 1.10
N ASN A 239 7.44 5.63 0.61
CA ASN A 239 6.98 6.76 -0.20
C ASN A 239 6.40 7.90 0.65
N ALA A 240 5.98 7.63 1.89
CA ALA A 240 5.40 8.62 2.76
C ALA A 240 6.43 9.69 3.20
N PRO A 241 5.99 10.95 3.42
CA PRO A 241 6.83 11.99 4.00
C PRO A 241 7.45 11.58 5.34
N PRO A 242 8.63 12.11 5.69
CA PRO A 242 9.27 11.79 6.96
C PRO A 242 8.40 12.26 8.13
N GLY A 243 7.92 11.31 8.94
CA GLY A 243 7.08 11.56 10.13
C GLY A 243 5.63 11.08 10.03
N THR A 244 5.16 10.64 8.86
CA THR A 244 3.76 10.23 8.67
C THR A 244 3.41 8.89 9.33
N TYR A 245 4.32 7.91 9.32
CA TYR A 245 4.11 6.61 9.97
C TYR A 245 5.17 6.36 11.03
N ASN A 246 4.73 6.17 12.28
CA ASN A 246 5.64 5.83 13.38
C ASN A 246 5.89 4.32 13.49
N SER A 247 4.96 3.50 12.98
CA SER A 247 5.07 2.04 13.04
C SER A 247 4.37 1.35 11.87
N LEU A 248 4.66 0.07 11.68
CA LEU A 248 3.96 -0.77 10.71
C LEU A 248 2.48 -0.94 11.03
N LEU A 249 2.14 -1.06 12.31
CA LEU A 249 0.76 -1.19 12.75
C LEU A 249 -0.04 0.08 12.47
N ASP A 250 0.61 1.23 12.50
CA ASP A 250 0.03 2.51 12.13
C ASP A 250 -0.33 2.54 10.64
N CYS A 251 0.63 2.16 9.78
CA CYS A 251 0.39 2.02 8.34
C CYS A 251 -0.67 0.94 8.02
N PHE A 252 -0.71 -0.16 8.76
CA PHE A 252 -1.75 -1.19 8.59
C PHE A 252 -3.14 -0.67 8.96
N LYS A 253 -3.25 0.03 10.10
CA LYS A 253 -4.52 0.65 10.53
C LYS A 253 -4.99 1.70 9.55
N ASP A 254 -4.05 2.46 8.97
CA ASP A 254 -4.35 3.45 7.94
C ASP A 254 -4.81 2.81 6.63
N ILE A 255 -4.14 1.74 6.16
CA ILE A 255 -4.57 0.98 4.97
C ILE A 255 -5.96 0.36 5.16
N MET A 256 -6.27 -0.10 6.37
CA MET A 256 -7.56 -0.70 6.71
C MET A 256 -8.69 0.33 6.88
N LYS A 257 -8.36 1.63 6.95
CA LYS A 257 -9.34 2.71 6.99
C LYS A 257 -9.60 3.20 5.58
N ASP A 258 -10.65 2.68 4.96
CA ASP A 258 -11.25 3.36 3.81
C ASP A 258 -11.80 4.70 4.30
N ALA A 259 -11.36 5.82 3.71
CA ALA A 259 -11.83 7.15 4.07
C ALA A 259 -12.21 7.95 2.83
N ILE A 260 -13.36 8.62 2.90
CA ILE A 260 -13.74 9.66 1.96
C ILE A 260 -13.36 10.99 2.59
N VAL A 261 -12.80 11.88 1.76
CA VAL A 261 -12.62 13.26 2.14
C VAL A 261 -13.53 14.13 1.29
N ILE A 262 -14.39 14.89 1.97
CA ILE A 262 -15.26 15.88 1.35
C ILE A 262 -14.81 17.27 1.74
N ALA A 263 -15.02 18.24 0.84
CA ALA A 263 -14.74 19.65 1.05
C ALA A 263 -15.75 20.47 0.26
N ALA A 264 -16.26 21.54 0.84
CA ALA A 264 -17.19 22.47 0.22
C ALA A 264 -16.81 23.91 0.54
N ASP A 265 -17.09 24.85 -0.36
CA ASP A 265 -17.01 26.29 -0.09
C ASP A 265 -18.26 26.73 0.70
N SER A 266 -18.15 27.68 1.62
CA SER A 266 -19.25 28.16 2.48
C SER A 266 -20.06 29.31 1.87
N ARG A 267 -19.81 29.66 0.61
CA ARG A 267 -20.39 30.85 -0.04
C ARG A 267 -21.52 30.49 -1.00
N CYS A 268 -22.55 31.34 -1.05
CA CYS A 268 -23.63 31.27 -2.04
C CYS A 268 -23.58 32.48 -2.99
N PRO A 269 -23.05 32.32 -4.21
CA PRO A 269 -23.05 33.39 -5.20
C PRO A 269 -24.41 33.53 -5.89
N ALA A 270 -24.89 34.76 -6.04
CA ALA A 270 -26.05 35.12 -6.86
C ALA A 270 -25.60 36.09 -7.96
N GLY A 271 -25.27 35.55 -9.14
CA GLY A 271 -24.59 36.32 -10.18
C GLY A 271 -23.17 36.67 -9.77
N ASP A 272 -22.80 37.96 -9.81
CA ASP A 272 -21.47 38.47 -9.46
C ASP A 272 -21.34 38.87 -7.98
N ILE A 273 -22.41 38.70 -7.21
CA ILE A 273 -22.48 39.09 -5.80
C ILE A 273 -22.50 37.83 -4.92
N ILE A 274 -21.76 37.85 -3.81
CA ILE A 274 -21.90 36.86 -2.75
C ILE A 274 -23.13 37.26 -1.94
N PHE A 275 -24.19 36.45 -2.01
CA PHE A 275 -25.45 36.73 -1.33
C PHE A 275 -25.37 36.37 0.16
N ASP A 276 -24.68 35.26 0.46
CA ASP A 276 -24.45 34.75 1.81
C ASP A 276 -23.05 34.11 1.86
N ASP A 277 -22.28 34.44 2.88
CA ASP A 277 -20.91 33.93 3.12
C ASP A 277 -20.87 32.80 4.15
N ASN A 278 -22.03 32.39 4.68
CA ASN A 278 -22.17 31.47 5.80
C ASN A 278 -23.16 30.32 5.52
N VAL A 279 -23.09 29.76 4.31
CA VAL A 279 -23.94 28.63 3.89
C VAL A 279 -23.26 27.29 4.18
N LEU A 280 -23.99 26.41 4.89
CA LEU A 280 -23.62 25.01 5.06
C LEU A 280 -23.96 24.24 3.78
N ASN A 281 -22.94 24.01 2.95
CA ASN A 281 -23.07 23.17 1.74
C ASN A 281 -22.81 21.68 2.01
N ILE A 282 -22.56 21.32 3.27
CA ILE A 282 -22.43 19.93 3.73
C ILE A 282 -23.57 19.62 4.69
N TYR A 283 -24.31 18.57 4.39
CA TYR A 283 -25.48 18.13 5.14
C TYR A 283 -25.22 16.73 5.69
N ARG A 284 -25.39 16.55 7.01
CA ARG A 284 -25.41 15.22 7.62
C ARG A 284 -26.78 14.60 7.39
N LEU A 285 -26.83 13.47 6.67
CA LEU A 285 -28.09 12.77 6.38
C LEU A 285 -28.36 11.62 7.35
N SER A 286 -27.29 10.99 7.84
CA SER A 286 -27.32 9.93 8.84
C SER A 286 -25.96 9.87 9.55
N ASP A 287 -25.75 8.89 10.44
CA ASP A 287 -24.48 8.76 11.17
C ASP A 287 -23.28 8.54 10.25
N ASN A 288 -23.49 7.82 9.14
CA ASN A 288 -22.43 7.44 8.20
C ASN A 288 -22.58 8.10 6.81
N ILE A 289 -23.67 8.86 6.59
CA ILE A 289 -24.02 9.40 5.27
C ILE A 289 -24.01 10.93 5.32
N TYR A 290 -23.27 11.54 4.41
CA TYR A 290 -23.23 12.99 4.19
C TYR A 290 -23.62 13.33 2.75
N ALA A 291 -24.16 14.52 2.56
CA ALA A 291 -24.45 15.07 1.24
C ALA A 291 -23.82 16.45 1.06
N LEU A 292 -23.35 16.74 -0.15
CA LEU A 292 -22.89 18.06 -0.56
C LEU A 292 -23.84 18.64 -1.60
N GLY A 293 -24.21 19.91 -1.43
CA GLY A 293 -25.03 20.66 -2.37
C GLY A 293 -24.19 21.49 -3.35
N ALA A 294 -24.50 21.39 -4.65
CA ALA A 294 -23.83 22.16 -5.70
C ALA A 294 -24.83 22.87 -6.65
N GLY A 295 -26.10 22.94 -6.27
CA GLY A 295 -27.18 23.57 -7.03
C GLY A 295 -27.69 24.85 -6.38
N THR A 296 -28.94 25.21 -6.65
CA THR A 296 -29.61 26.31 -5.94
C THR A 296 -29.60 26.00 -4.43
N SER A 297 -28.91 26.81 -3.62
CA SER A 297 -28.68 26.49 -2.19
C SER A 297 -29.97 26.23 -1.41
N ALA A 298 -31.04 26.95 -1.72
CA ALA A 298 -32.35 26.72 -1.10
C ALA A 298 -32.96 25.35 -1.46
N ASP A 299 -32.85 24.93 -2.73
CA ASP A 299 -33.32 23.61 -3.17
C ASP A 299 -32.46 22.52 -2.52
N CYS A 300 -31.14 22.68 -2.52
CA CYS A 300 -30.20 21.74 -1.91
C CYS A 300 -30.48 21.55 -0.41
N ASP A 301 -30.66 22.62 0.35
CA ASP A 301 -30.96 22.56 1.79
C ASP A 301 -32.31 21.86 2.05
N PHE A 302 -33.35 22.23 1.30
CA PHE A 302 -34.66 21.59 1.46
C PHE A 302 -34.62 20.09 1.09
N GLN A 303 -33.94 19.74 0.00
CA GLN A 303 -33.78 18.35 -0.41
C GLN A 303 -32.97 17.53 0.59
N ALA A 304 -31.91 18.11 1.15
CA ALA A 304 -31.07 17.44 2.14
C ALA A 304 -31.86 17.15 3.42
N ARG A 305 -32.58 18.13 3.97
CA ARG A 305 -33.41 17.95 5.19
C ARG A 305 -34.55 16.98 4.98
N LEU A 306 -35.19 17.01 3.80
CA LEU A 306 -36.23 16.06 3.43
C LEU A 306 -35.65 14.63 3.39
N LEU A 307 -34.48 14.46 2.78
CA LEU A 307 -33.81 13.18 2.67
C LEU A 307 -33.36 12.66 4.04
N GLU A 308 -32.75 13.50 4.87
CA GLU A 308 -32.38 13.21 6.26
C GLU A 308 -33.57 12.64 7.03
N SER A 309 -34.70 13.36 7.04
CA SER A 309 -35.93 12.93 7.72
C SER A 309 -36.43 11.56 7.20
N GLN A 310 -36.35 11.32 5.90
CA GLN A 310 -36.77 10.04 5.30
C GLN A 310 -35.83 8.88 5.63
N LEU A 311 -34.54 9.15 5.77
CA LEU A 311 -33.53 8.14 6.14
C LEU A 311 -33.61 7.82 7.62
N GLU A 312 -33.86 8.80 8.47
CA GLU A 312 -34.08 8.60 9.90
C GLU A 312 -35.34 7.76 10.16
N LEU A 313 -36.46 8.09 9.50
CA LEU A 313 -37.66 7.26 9.56
C LEU A 313 -37.42 5.83 9.05
N PHE A 314 -36.60 5.67 8.01
CA PHE A 314 -36.24 4.34 7.50
C PHE A 314 -35.38 3.56 8.50
N LYS A 315 -34.42 4.23 9.15
CA LYS A 315 -33.58 3.68 10.21
C LYS A 315 -34.42 3.19 11.39
N LEU A 316 -35.36 4.01 11.85
CA LEU A 316 -36.28 3.67 12.95
C LEU A 316 -37.22 2.52 12.60
N ASN A 317 -37.75 2.47 11.38
CA ASN A 317 -38.66 1.40 10.95
C ASN A 317 -37.98 0.04 10.75
N GLN A 318 -36.71 0.03 10.34
CA GLN A 318 -35.98 -1.20 10.01
C GLN A 318 -34.99 -1.63 11.10
N ASP A 319 -34.86 -0.85 12.17
CA ASP A 319 -33.87 -1.01 13.24
C ASP A 319 -32.45 -1.33 12.70
N ARG A 320 -32.09 -0.64 11.63
CA ARG A 320 -30.86 -0.90 10.86
C ARG A 320 -30.29 0.40 10.31
N GLN A 321 -28.96 0.48 10.30
CA GLN A 321 -28.24 1.55 9.63
C GLN A 321 -28.52 1.59 8.11
N VAL A 322 -28.72 2.80 7.62
CA VAL A 322 -29.08 3.06 6.24
C VAL A 322 -27.82 3.01 5.36
N ARG A 323 -27.97 2.56 4.11
CA ARG A 323 -26.87 2.52 3.14
C ARG A 323 -27.04 3.61 2.09
N VAL A 324 -25.95 4.03 1.46
CA VAL A 324 -25.95 5.04 0.39
C VAL A 324 -26.95 4.71 -0.73
N ALA A 325 -27.10 3.44 -1.10
CA ALA A 325 -28.02 3.02 -2.15
C ALA A 325 -29.48 3.42 -1.84
N THR A 326 -29.87 3.36 -0.56
CA THR A 326 -31.22 3.79 -0.12
C THR A 326 -31.37 5.30 -0.24
N ALA A 327 -30.37 6.07 0.19
CA ALA A 327 -30.36 7.53 0.09
C ALA A 327 -30.45 7.99 -1.37
N VAL A 328 -29.57 7.46 -2.22
CA VAL A 328 -29.51 7.74 -3.66
C VAL A 328 -30.83 7.38 -4.35
N THR A 329 -31.43 6.22 -4.02
CA THR A 329 -32.70 5.81 -4.64
C THR A 329 -33.86 6.74 -4.24
N LYS A 330 -33.96 7.12 -2.96
CA LYS A 330 -35.02 8.02 -2.47
C LYS A 330 -34.93 9.39 -3.12
N ILE A 331 -33.75 9.99 -3.13
CA ILE A 331 -33.56 11.32 -3.72
C ILE A 331 -33.75 11.29 -5.24
N GLN A 332 -33.30 10.23 -5.92
CA GLN A 332 -33.49 10.09 -7.36
C GLN A 332 -34.97 10.00 -7.72
N GLN A 333 -35.75 9.20 -6.97
CA GLN A 333 -37.20 9.11 -7.18
C GLN A 333 -37.89 10.45 -6.95
N HIS A 334 -37.46 11.19 -5.93
CA HIS A 334 -38.01 12.50 -5.61
C HIS A 334 -37.72 13.52 -6.72
N LEU A 335 -36.45 13.69 -7.11
CA LEU A 335 -36.04 14.61 -8.18
C LEU A 335 -36.69 14.25 -9.52
N PHE A 336 -36.83 12.95 -9.84
CA PHE A 336 -37.50 12.51 -11.06
C PHE A 336 -38.98 12.90 -11.11
N ARG A 337 -39.71 12.85 -9.98
CA ARG A 337 -41.11 13.30 -9.94
C ARG A 337 -41.24 14.79 -10.28
N HIS A 338 -40.23 15.56 -9.95
CA HIS A 338 -40.15 16.98 -10.25
C HIS A 338 -39.52 17.29 -11.62
N GLN A 339 -39.21 16.30 -12.46
CA GLN A 339 -38.82 16.48 -13.87
C GLN A 339 -37.76 17.58 -14.13
N GLY A 340 -36.82 17.77 -13.19
CA GLY A 340 -35.76 18.79 -13.31
C GLY A 340 -36.15 20.22 -12.89
N TYR A 341 -37.38 20.46 -12.41
CA TYR A 341 -37.79 21.76 -11.84
C TYR A 341 -37.08 22.08 -10.51
N LEU A 342 -36.54 21.07 -9.82
CA LEU A 342 -35.72 21.26 -8.63
C LEU A 342 -34.24 21.27 -9.05
N GLY A 343 -33.56 22.40 -8.86
CA GLY A 343 -32.19 22.62 -9.29
C GLY A 343 -31.15 22.03 -8.33
N ALA A 344 -31.44 20.91 -7.66
CA ALA A 344 -30.58 20.32 -6.65
C ALA A 344 -29.60 19.32 -7.26
N TYR A 345 -28.32 19.69 -7.29
CA TYR A 345 -27.20 18.78 -7.56
C TYR A 345 -26.63 18.33 -6.23
N LEU A 346 -26.64 17.01 -5.98
CA LEU A 346 -26.21 16.44 -4.71
C LEU A 346 -25.11 15.41 -4.92
N ILE A 347 -24.05 15.50 -4.12
CA ILE A 347 -23.04 14.45 -4.01
C ILE A 347 -23.27 13.76 -2.68
N ILE A 348 -23.63 12.47 -2.71
CA ILE A 348 -23.88 11.68 -1.51
C ILE A 348 -22.68 10.78 -1.27
N VAL A 349 -22.12 10.83 -0.07
CA VAL A 349 -21.01 10.00 0.37
C VAL A 349 -21.42 9.16 1.58
N ASP A 350 -20.91 7.94 1.64
CA ASP A 350 -21.15 7.00 2.72
C ASP A 350 -19.91 6.15 2.94
N VAL A 351 -19.68 5.75 4.19
CA VAL A 351 -18.70 4.73 4.51
C VAL A 351 -19.40 3.65 5.31
N ASP A 352 -19.57 2.50 4.67
CA ASP A 352 -20.25 1.35 5.24
C ASP A 352 -19.31 0.14 5.39
N VAL A 353 -19.87 -0.99 5.83
CA VAL A 353 -19.12 -2.25 6.00
C VAL A 353 -18.51 -2.80 4.70
N THR A 354 -18.93 -2.29 3.54
CA THR A 354 -18.42 -2.71 2.22
C THR A 354 -17.41 -1.73 1.64
N GLY A 355 -17.18 -0.59 2.31
CA GLY A 355 -16.17 0.39 1.96
C GLY A 355 -16.71 1.80 1.83
N SER A 356 -15.89 2.67 1.24
CA SER A 356 -16.23 4.05 0.90
C SER A 356 -16.99 4.14 -0.42
N HIS A 357 -18.18 4.74 -0.41
CA HIS A 357 -19.02 4.96 -1.60
C HIS A 357 -19.30 6.44 -1.82
N MET A 358 -19.21 6.86 -3.08
CA MET A 358 -19.61 8.20 -3.49
C MET A 358 -20.52 8.12 -4.73
N ALA A 359 -21.63 8.84 -4.66
CA ALA A 359 -22.63 8.92 -5.71
C ALA A 359 -22.97 10.37 -6.04
N THR A 360 -22.91 10.74 -7.31
CA THR A 360 -23.43 12.01 -7.79
C THR A 360 -24.88 11.84 -8.22
N VAL A 361 -25.74 12.79 -7.87
CA VAL A 361 -27.15 12.82 -8.26
C VAL A 361 -27.44 14.14 -8.96
N HIS A 362 -27.86 14.03 -10.22
CA HIS A 362 -28.27 15.17 -11.03
C HIS A 362 -29.79 15.38 -10.98
N PRO A 363 -30.29 16.62 -11.13
CA PRO A 363 -31.72 16.95 -11.19
C PRO A 363 -32.53 16.12 -12.18
N HIS A 364 -31.91 15.72 -13.29
CA HIS A 364 -32.53 14.96 -14.38
C HIS A 364 -32.37 13.44 -14.21
N ARG A 365 -32.31 12.93 -12.96
CA ARG A 365 -32.27 11.50 -12.60
C ARG A 365 -30.93 10.78 -12.84
N SER A 366 -29.94 11.39 -13.47
CA SER A 366 -28.64 10.72 -13.69
C SER A 366 -27.90 10.50 -12.38
N ILE A 367 -27.35 9.30 -12.23
CA ILE A 367 -26.49 8.93 -11.10
C ILE A 367 -25.16 8.41 -11.65
N SER A 368 -24.05 8.82 -11.04
CA SER A 368 -22.74 8.23 -11.32
C SER A 368 -22.03 7.86 -10.02
N PHE A 369 -21.41 6.68 -10.00
CA PHE A 369 -20.50 6.27 -8.92
C PHE A 369 -19.08 6.48 -9.42
N LEU A 370 -18.36 7.42 -8.81
CA LEU A 370 -17.02 7.84 -9.22
C LEU A 370 -16.08 7.84 -8.01
N PRO A 371 -14.78 7.57 -8.19
CA PRO A 371 -13.80 7.60 -7.11
C PRO A 371 -13.46 9.03 -6.64
N PHE A 372 -13.70 10.04 -7.48
CA PHE A 372 -13.56 11.46 -7.18
C PHE A 372 -14.53 12.28 -8.04
N VAL A 373 -14.94 13.45 -7.55
CA VAL A 373 -15.85 14.36 -8.26
C VAL A 373 -15.63 15.78 -7.74
N ALA A 374 -15.82 16.76 -8.61
CA ALA A 374 -15.99 18.17 -8.27
C ALA A 374 -17.27 18.69 -8.94
N SER A 375 -18.02 19.55 -8.26
CA SER A 375 -19.25 20.15 -8.79
C SER A 375 -19.38 21.58 -8.27
N GLY A 376 -20.01 22.46 -9.05
CA GLY A 376 -20.16 23.88 -8.74
C GLY A 376 -19.59 24.80 -9.82
N SER A 377 -19.65 26.12 -9.59
CA SER A 377 -19.22 27.14 -10.56
C SER A 377 -17.73 27.04 -10.94
N GLY A 378 -16.86 26.65 -10.00
CA GLY A 378 -15.44 26.33 -10.26
C GLY A 378 -15.15 24.85 -10.52
N GLY A 379 -16.19 24.02 -10.67
CA GLY A 379 -16.08 22.56 -10.65
C GLY A 379 -15.15 21.98 -11.73
N TYR A 380 -15.14 22.55 -12.95
CA TYR A 380 -14.28 22.06 -14.04
C TYR A 380 -12.79 22.33 -13.80
N THR A 381 -12.44 23.53 -13.32
CA THR A 381 -11.06 23.88 -12.96
C THR A 381 -10.57 22.97 -11.85
N SER A 382 -11.41 22.79 -10.84
CA SER A 382 -11.17 21.89 -9.72
C SER A 382 -11.03 20.42 -10.14
N LEU A 383 -11.89 19.95 -11.04
CA LEU A 383 -11.85 18.59 -11.56
C LEU A 383 -10.54 18.32 -12.31
N SER A 384 -10.05 19.27 -13.12
CA SER A 384 -8.77 19.12 -13.83
C SER A 384 -7.57 18.96 -12.89
N VAL A 385 -7.58 19.63 -11.73
CA VAL A 385 -6.53 19.51 -10.70
C VAL A 385 -6.61 18.16 -10.01
N ILE A 386 -7.81 17.67 -9.74
CA ILE A 386 -8.03 16.35 -9.16
C ILE A 386 -7.60 15.28 -10.17
N GLU A 387 -7.98 15.37 -11.45
CA GLU A 387 -7.62 14.39 -12.48
C GLU A 387 -6.10 14.27 -12.69
N ASP A 388 -5.35 15.39 -12.64
CA ASP A 388 -3.89 15.40 -12.77
C ASP A 388 -3.17 14.77 -11.57
N ARG A 389 -3.71 14.95 -10.36
CA ARG A 389 -3.01 14.65 -9.10
C ARG A 389 -3.56 13.46 -8.33
N TYR A 390 -4.79 13.03 -8.64
CA TYR A 390 -5.44 11.91 -7.97
C TYR A 390 -4.70 10.61 -8.26
N LYS A 391 -4.52 9.82 -7.20
CA LYS A 391 -3.97 8.46 -7.24
C LYS A 391 -4.85 7.59 -6.36
N ALA A 392 -5.06 6.34 -6.76
CA ALA A 392 -5.75 5.40 -5.87
C ALA A 392 -4.92 5.20 -4.59
N ASN A 393 -5.56 5.31 -3.42
CA ASN A 393 -4.93 5.22 -2.09
C ASN A 393 -3.96 6.35 -1.71
N ILE A 394 -4.34 7.61 -1.94
CA ILE A 394 -3.58 8.77 -1.42
C ILE A 394 -3.61 8.78 0.12
N ILE A 395 -2.50 9.21 0.71
CA ILE A 395 -2.31 9.37 2.16
C ILE A 395 -3.07 10.61 2.67
N GLU A 396 -3.60 10.58 3.90
CA GLU A 396 -4.37 11.71 4.48
C GLU A 396 -3.70 13.08 4.28
N ASP A 397 -2.39 13.21 4.54
CA ASP A 397 -1.66 14.47 4.39
C ASP A 397 -1.56 14.96 2.94
N GLU A 398 -1.32 14.05 2.01
CA GLU A 398 -1.30 14.37 0.57
C GLU A 398 -2.70 14.74 0.08
N THR A 399 -3.74 14.08 0.60
CA THR A 399 -5.15 14.41 0.32
C THR A 399 -5.48 15.81 0.84
N LYS A 400 -5.06 16.17 2.06
CA LYS A 400 -5.25 17.54 2.59
C LYS A 400 -4.57 18.59 1.73
N GLN A 401 -3.33 18.34 1.28
CA GLN A 401 -2.63 19.25 0.37
C GLN A 401 -3.31 19.37 -1.00
N LEU A 402 -3.85 18.26 -1.51
CA LEU A 402 -4.62 18.25 -2.76
C LEU A 402 -5.90 19.08 -2.62
N ILE A 403 -6.63 18.91 -1.52
CA ILE A 403 -7.84 19.69 -1.20
C ILE A 403 -7.52 21.17 -1.03
N HIS A 404 -6.44 21.50 -0.33
CA HIS A 404 -5.99 22.88 -0.19
C HIS A 404 -5.73 23.53 -1.54
N LYS A 405 -5.08 22.81 -2.48
CA LYS A 405 -4.88 23.30 -3.84
C LYS A 405 -6.21 23.43 -4.57
N PHE A 406 -7.03 22.40 -4.54
CA PHE A 406 -8.38 22.36 -5.13
C PHE A 406 -9.20 23.59 -4.71
N LEU A 407 -9.34 23.86 -3.41
CA LEU A 407 -10.08 25.02 -2.88
C LEU A 407 -9.47 26.35 -3.34
N SER A 408 -8.13 26.45 -3.33
CA SER A 408 -7.47 27.68 -3.78
C SER A 408 -7.76 27.97 -5.25
N TYR A 409 -7.80 26.96 -6.12
CA TYR A 409 -8.15 27.12 -7.54
C TYR A 409 -9.62 27.42 -7.74
N GLU A 410 -10.51 26.82 -6.96
CA GLU A 410 -11.94 27.10 -7.00
C GLU A 410 -12.23 28.57 -6.66
N ILE A 411 -11.61 29.08 -5.60
CA ILE A 411 -11.72 30.48 -5.18
C ILE A 411 -11.14 31.43 -6.25
N ILE A 412 -10.02 31.07 -6.89
CA ILE A 412 -9.39 31.87 -7.95
C ILE A 412 -10.20 31.86 -9.25
N ALA A 413 -10.80 30.72 -9.62
CA ALA A 413 -11.63 30.59 -10.82
C ALA A 413 -12.85 31.54 -10.73
N VAL A 414 -13.51 31.57 -9.57
CA VAL A 414 -14.60 32.53 -9.30
C VAL A 414 -14.13 33.98 -9.45
N ARG A 415 -12.88 34.29 -9.06
CA ARG A 415 -12.31 35.64 -9.18
C ARG A 415 -11.99 36.05 -10.63
N THR A 416 -11.61 35.10 -11.48
CA THR A 416 -11.21 35.36 -12.87
C THR A 416 -12.40 35.41 -13.82
N GLU A 417 -13.46 34.65 -13.57
CA GLU A 417 -14.69 34.73 -14.37
C GLU A 417 -15.52 36.00 -14.07
N LYS A 418 -15.41 36.59 -12.88
CA LYS A 418 -16.42 37.57 -12.39
C LYS A 418 -15.92 38.96 -11.99
N GLN A 419 -14.67 39.32 -12.32
CA GLN A 419 -14.13 40.70 -12.26
C GLN A 419 -14.45 41.49 -10.96
N ALA A 420 -14.52 40.83 -9.80
CA ALA A 420 -14.94 41.45 -8.55
C ALA A 420 -13.75 41.84 -7.65
N ASP A 421 -13.62 43.14 -7.43
CA ASP A 421 -12.71 43.77 -6.47
C ASP A 421 -13.30 43.67 -5.05
N TYR A 422 -13.05 42.58 -4.32
CA TYR A 422 -13.39 42.51 -2.89
C TYR A 422 -12.30 41.87 -2.03
N THR A 423 -11.95 42.61 -0.98
CA THR A 423 -10.73 42.53 -0.16
C THR A 423 -10.81 41.61 1.07
N LEU A 424 -11.77 40.68 1.14
CA LEU A 424 -11.82 39.69 2.21
C LEU A 424 -12.56 38.44 1.72
N THR A 425 -11.82 37.34 1.52
CA THR A 425 -12.37 36.08 1.02
C THR A 425 -12.32 35.04 2.13
N LYS A 426 -13.20 35.13 3.14
CA LYS A 426 -13.39 33.99 4.04
C LYS A 426 -13.97 32.84 3.20
N ALA A 427 -13.32 31.68 3.24
CA ALA A 427 -13.75 30.49 2.53
C ALA A 427 -13.52 29.31 3.46
N THR A 428 -14.52 29.01 4.28
CA THR A 428 -14.49 27.87 5.19
C THR A 428 -14.71 26.61 4.39
N ALA A 429 -13.66 25.81 4.25
CA ALA A 429 -13.82 24.43 3.83
C ALA A 429 -13.93 23.52 5.04
N GLU A 430 -14.77 22.51 4.96
CA GLU A 430 -14.93 21.48 5.98
C GLU A 430 -14.40 20.17 5.43
N VAL A 431 -13.29 19.68 5.99
CA VAL A 431 -12.74 18.36 5.69
C VAL A 431 -13.39 17.33 6.61
N LEU A 432 -14.22 16.44 6.08
CA LEU A 432 -14.75 15.31 6.87
C LEU A 432 -13.99 14.04 6.53
N SER A 433 -13.37 13.44 7.55
CA SER A 433 -12.92 12.04 7.55
C SER A 433 -13.83 11.25 8.50
N ILE A 434 -13.89 9.92 8.40
CA ILE A 434 -14.75 9.06 9.23
C ILE A 434 -14.51 9.23 10.74
N ASN A 435 -13.34 9.72 11.14
CA ASN A 435 -13.20 10.43 12.40
C ASN A 435 -13.36 11.91 12.10
N VAL A 436 -14.55 12.47 12.36
CA VAL A 436 -14.88 13.87 12.11
C VAL A 436 -13.79 14.75 12.73
N LYS A 437 -12.88 15.24 11.89
CA LYS A 437 -11.87 16.23 12.24
C LYS A 437 -12.22 17.45 11.42
N LYS A 438 -12.94 18.40 12.02
CA LYS A 438 -13.26 19.64 11.36
C LYS A 438 -11.96 20.43 11.16
N ILE A 439 -11.59 20.67 9.90
CA ILE A 439 -10.49 21.56 9.56
C ILE A 439 -11.13 22.73 8.84
N GLU A 440 -11.17 23.90 9.48
CA GLU A 440 -11.66 25.13 8.87
C GLU A 440 -10.50 25.80 8.12
N TYR A 441 -10.77 26.29 6.92
CA TYR A 441 -9.79 27.04 6.14
C TYR A 441 -10.19 28.51 6.12
N ASP A 442 -9.25 29.41 6.32
CA ASP A 442 -9.43 30.86 6.22
C ASP A 442 -8.51 31.40 5.13
N VAL A 443 -9.05 32.01 4.07
CA VAL A 443 -8.25 32.58 3.00
C VAL A 443 -8.08 34.08 3.21
N VAL A 444 -6.93 34.48 3.75
CA VAL A 444 -6.60 35.90 3.97
C VAL A 444 -5.50 36.31 2.99
N ASN A 445 -5.79 37.26 2.10
CA ASN A 445 -4.86 37.80 1.10
C ASN A 445 -4.22 36.74 0.18
N GLY A 446 -5.02 35.78 -0.32
CA GLY A 446 -4.53 34.71 -1.20
C GLY A 446 -3.66 33.66 -0.51
N LYS A 447 -3.53 33.72 0.82
CA LYS A 447 -2.92 32.68 1.65
C LYS A 447 -4.03 31.95 2.41
N VAL A 448 -4.17 30.67 2.13
CA VAL A 448 -5.04 29.76 2.86
C VAL A 448 -4.36 29.43 4.19
N LYS A 449 -5.00 29.71 5.32
CA LYS A 449 -4.61 29.27 6.66
C LYS A 449 -5.57 28.18 7.10
N ALA A 450 -5.05 27.01 7.48
CA ALA A 450 -5.87 25.96 8.08
C ALA A 450 -5.91 26.17 9.60
N THR A 451 -7.11 26.15 10.17
CA THR A 451 -7.39 26.17 11.59
C THR A 451 -8.07 24.85 11.95
N GLU A 452 -7.35 23.94 12.61
CA GLU A 452 -7.92 22.65 13.03
C GLU A 452 -8.76 22.84 14.30
N THR A 453 -10.05 22.52 14.25
CA THR A 453 -10.93 22.47 15.41
C THR A 453 -11.20 21.01 15.76
N HIS A 454 -10.63 20.56 16.88
CA HIS A 454 -10.89 19.22 17.42
C HIS A 454 -12.25 19.19 18.12
N GLU A 455 -13.34 19.02 17.36
CA GLU A 455 -14.57 18.47 17.94
C GLU A 455 -14.40 16.95 18.07
N ALA A 456 -13.94 16.51 19.24
CA ALA A 456 -14.03 15.11 19.61
C ALA A 456 -15.51 14.76 19.84
N MET A 457 -16.23 14.38 18.78
CA MET A 457 -17.52 13.73 18.97
C MET A 457 -17.25 12.34 19.56
N GLN A 458 -17.49 12.21 20.87
CA GLN A 458 -17.49 10.92 21.56
C GLN A 458 -18.52 10.01 20.89
N LEU A 459 -18.04 9.06 20.07
CA LEU A 459 -18.78 7.85 19.74
C LEU A 459 -18.99 7.08 21.05
N ALA A 460 -20.25 7.00 21.50
CA ALA A 460 -20.69 6.05 22.52
C ALA A 460 -20.98 4.69 21.89
#